data_AF-A0A317SQ56-F1
#
_entry.id   AF-A0A317SQ56-F1
#
_cell.length_a   1.000
_cell.length_b   1.000
_cell.length_c   1.000
_cell.angle_alpha   90.00
_cell.angle_beta   90.00
_cell.angle_gamma   90.00
#
_symmetry.space_group_name_H-M   'P 1'
#
loop_
_entity.id
_entity.type
_entity.pdbx_description
1 polymer ?
#
loop_
_entity_poly.entity_id
_entity_poly.type
_entity_poly.pdbx_seq_one_letter_code
_entity_poly.pdbx_strand_id
1 'polypeptide(L)'
;MNKLPANISSVADLLEDKGISWGEYQEDMPYTGFTGNECRNQQTQANAYVRKHNPLVIFNSVADAPERLAKIKNLTLFWSDLEAKNLPQWIFITPNMTSDGHDTSVTVAGAWTRSFLEPLLANDYFMKDTLILVTFDENHTYARPNRVVGILLGGAVPGSVHGTTDSNYYDHYSEIATIEANWDLHTLGRYDVGANVFSLVANKTEGVVRKHPNLDGVDLNESYPGIFHSKKWAPQPVPNTSLNTNGRSVLPGVVKTWGSDENQKQTVYGGDLEIPSAANPPKYPQLPRCALLVLMLTGLWLCLKS
;
A
#
# COMPACT_ATOMS: atom_id res chain seq x y z
N MET A 1 -8.85 -15.15 -6.92
CA MET A 1 -8.34 -14.60 -5.66
C MET A 1 -7.06 -13.85 -5.99
N ASN A 2 -6.96 -12.58 -5.58
CA ASN A 2 -5.78 -11.77 -5.85
C ASN A 2 -4.60 -12.33 -5.04
N LYS A 3 -3.56 -12.76 -5.74
CA LYS A 3 -2.31 -13.30 -5.19
C LYS A 3 -1.12 -12.84 -6.01
N LEU A 4 -0.13 -12.25 -5.34
CA LEU A 4 1.16 -11.90 -5.93
C LEU A 4 2.15 -13.04 -5.72
N PRO A 5 2.93 -13.44 -6.75
CA PRO A 5 3.99 -14.43 -6.59
C PRO A 5 5.01 -14.05 -5.51
N ALA A 6 5.59 -15.05 -4.84
CA ALA A 6 6.50 -14.84 -3.70
C ALA A 6 7.82 -14.11 -4.05
N ASN A 7 8.15 -14.00 -5.34
CA ASN A 7 9.31 -13.25 -5.82
C ASN A 7 9.03 -11.75 -6.03
N ILE A 8 7.81 -11.29 -5.74
CA ILE A 8 7.48 -9.87 -5.68
C ILE A 8 7.66 -9.39 -4.24
N SER A 9 8.67 -8.54 -4.04
CA SER A 9 8.92 -7.92 -2.75
C SER A 9 7.88 -6.85 -2.41
N SER A 10 7.68 -6.66 -1.11
CA SER A 10 6.75 -5.71 -0.49
C SER A 10 7.47 -4.88 0.58
N VAL A 11 6.74 -3.94 1.20
CA VAL A 11 7.27 -3.18 2.35
C VAL A 11 7.70 -4.08 3.51
N ALA A 12 7.10 -5.27 3.67
CA ALA A 12 7.53 -6.23 4.69
C ALA A 12 8.99 -6.68 4.50
N ASP A 13 9.44 -6.86 3.26
CA ASP A 13 10.83 -7.23 2.96
C ASP A 13 11.80 -6.09 3.29
N LEU A 14 11.40 -4.83 3.03
CA LEU A 14 12.19 -3.64 3.38
C LEU A 14 12.33 -3.47 4.89
N LEU A 15 11.22 -3.62 5.63
CA LEU A 15 11.20 -3.50 7.09
C LEU A 15 12.06 -4.60 7.73
N GLU A 16 11.94 -5.84 7.27
CA GLU A 16 12.69 -6.97 7.81
C GLU A 16 14.20 -6.89 7.52
N ASP A 17 14.62 -6.31 6.39
CA ASP A 17 16.04 -6.09 6.07
C ASP A 17 16.77 -5.24 7.12
N LYS A 18 16.05 -4.30 7.74
CA LYS A 18 16.56 -3.44 8.83
C LYS A 18 16.05 -3.85 10.23
N GLY A 19 15.40 -5.01 10.34
CA GLY A 19 14.88 -5.52 11.62
C GLY A 19 13.75 -4.67 12.22
N ILE A 20 13.04 -3.89 11.41
CA ILE A 20 11.89 -3.09 11.83
C ILE A 20 10.68 -4.02 11.98
N SER A 21 10.09 -4.01 13.17
CA SER A 21 8.90 -4.81 13.46
C SER A 21 7.67 -4.26 12.74
N TRP A 22 6.82 -5.15 12.22
CA TRP A 22 5.66 -4.79 11.43
C TRP A 22 4.46 -5.69 11.74
N GLY A 23 3.25 -5.17 11.56
CA GLY A 23 2.02 -5.95 11.66
C GLY A 23 0.82 -5.25 11.02
N GLU A 24 -0.19 -6.04 10.68
CA GLU A 24 -1.47 -5.54 10.17
C GLU A 24 -2.58 -5.93 11.13
N TYR A 25 -3.53 -5.03 11.36
CA TYR A 25 -4.68 -5.26 12.24
C TYR A 25 -5.97 -4.96 11.49
N GLN A 26 -6.81 -5.98 11.33
CA GLN A 26 -7.95 -5.95 10.41
C GLN A 26 -9.23 -6.16 11.21
N GLU A 27 -10.16 -5.20 11.16
CA GLU A 27 -11.45 -5.30 11.85
C GLU A 27 -12.27 -6.46 11.27
N ASP A 28 -12.89 -7.25 12.14
CA ASP A 28 -13.68 -8.44 11.81
C ASP A 28 -12.97 -9.52 10.97
N MET A 29 -11.65 -9.49 10.85
CA MET A 29 -10.90 -10.61 10.30
C MET A 29 -11.02 -11.82 11.24
N PRO A 30 -11.50 -13.01 10.82
CA PRO A 30 -12.01 -14.03 11.74
C PRO A 30 -10.96 -14.62 12.68
N TYR A 31 -9.70 -14.67 12.27
CA TYR A 31 -8.57 -15.08 13.09
C TYR A 31 -7.25 -14.59 12.47
N THR A 32 -6.18 -14.56 13.25
CA THR A 32 -4.82 -14.21 12.79
C THR A 32 -4.39 -15.08 11.62
N GLY A 33 -3.94 -14.45 10.54
CA GLY A 33 -3.48 -15.14 9.35
C GLY A 33 -4.59 -15.64 8.42
N PHE A 34 -5.81 -15.10 8.51
CA PHE A 34 -6.90 -15.51 7.63
C PHE A 34 -6.60 -15.19 6.14
N THR A 35 -6.59 -16.21 5.30
CA THR A 35 -6.29 -16.07 3.85
C THR A 35 -7.53 -16.12 2.94
N GLY A 36 -8.73 -16.25 3.50
CA GLY A 36 -9.98 -16.27 2.73
C GLY A 36 -10.29 -14.93 2.07
N ASN A 37 -11.24 -14.91 1.12
CA ASN A 37 -11.60 -13.71 0.36
C ASN A 37 -12.38 -12.68 1.20
N GLU A 38 -13.30 -13.15 2.04
CA GLU A 38 -14.16 -12.31 2.87
C GLU A 38 -14.55 -13.05 4.14
N CYS A 39 -14.93 -12.29 5.17
CA CYS A 39 -15.66 -12.81 6.32
C CYS A 39 -16.84 -11.86 6.57
N ARG A 40 -18.03 -12.43 6.66
CA ARG A 40 -19.25 -11.68 6.95
C ARG A 40 -19.47 -11.59 8.44
N ASN A 41 -20.13 -10.51 8.86
CA ASN A 41 -20.60 -10.40 10.22
C ASN A 41 -21.55 -11.56 10.55
N GLN A 42 -21.23 -12.35 11.58
CA GLN A 42 -21.98 -13.57 11.87
C GLN A 42 -23.42 -13.32 12.33
N GLN A 43 -23.71 -12.12 12.86
CA GLN A 43 -25.04 -11.76 13.35
C GLN A 43 -25.89 -11.08 12.26
N THR A 44 -25.34 -10.10 11.56
CA THR A 44 -26.08 -9.29 10.58
C THR A 44 -25.96 -9.79 9.14
N GLN A 45 -25.01 -10.69 8.88
CA GLN A 45 -24.64 -11.18 7.53
C GLN A 45 -24.17 -10.08 6.56
N ALA A 46 -23.94 -8.87 7.07
CA ALA A 46 -23.33 -7.77 6.30
C ALA A 46 -21.88 -8.10 5.94
N ASN A 47 -21.38 -7.46 4.88
CA ASN A 47 -19.96 -7.50 4.56
C ASN A 47 -19.17 -6.94 5.76
N ALA A 48 -18.08 -7.61 6.13
CA ALA A 48 -17.22 -7.15 7.21
C ALA A 48 -15.77 -7.10 6.73
N TYR A 49 -15.02 -8.19 6.87
CA TYR A 49 -13.66 -8.27 6.36
C TYR A 49 -13.64 -8.62 4.87
N VAL A 50 -12.80 -7.93 4.08
CA VAL A 50 -12.49 -8.29 2.70
C VAL A 50 -10.98 -8.30 2.46
N ARG A 51 -10.49 -9.38 1.85
CA ARG A 51 -9.05 -9.59 1.58
C ARG A 51 -8.43 -8.50 0.73
N LYS A 52 -9.21 -7.86 -0.16
CA LYS A 52 -8.71 -6.80 -1.03
C LYS A 52 -8.26 -5.54 -0.28
N HIS A 53 -8.70 -5.34 0.97
CA HIS A 53 -8.28 -4.21 1.82
C HIS A 53 -7.16 -4.58 2.82
N ASN A 54 -6.64 -5.82 2.73
CA ASN A 54 -5.51 -6.33 3.52
C ASN A 54 -4.33 -6.54 2.55
N PRO A 55 -3.38 -5.60 2.46
CA PRO A 55 -2.41 -5.60 1.36
C PRO A 55 -1.36 -6.71 1.49
N LEU A 56 -0.77 -6.94 2.67
CA LEU A 56 0.34 -7.90 2.75
C LEU A 56 -0.12 -9.35 2.61
N VAL A 57 -1.35 -9.70 3.02
CA VAL A 57 -1.85 -11.06 2.79
C VAL A 57 -1.94 -11.41 1.30
N ILE A 58 -1.99 -10.43 0.39
CA ILE A 58 -2.03 -10.66 -1.06
C ILE A 58 -0.70 -11.22 -1.59
N PHE A 59 0.42 -10.95 -0.93
CA PHE A 59 1.74 -11.42 -1.34
C PHE A 59 1.97 -12.85 -0.84
N ASN A 60 2.29 -13.79 -1.73
CA ASN A 60 2.62 -15.16 -1.33
C ASN A 60 3.88 -15.22 -0.45
N SER A 61 4.79 -14.25 -0.55
CA SER A 61 5.95 -14.12 0.35
C SER A 61 5.56 -13.83 1.80
N VAL A 62 4.29 -13.52 2.06
CA VAL A 62 3.70 -13.33 3.37
C VAL A 62 2.67 -14.43 3.65
N ALA A 63 1.74 -14.66 2.72
CA ALA A 63 0.64 -15.62 2.90
C ALA A 63 1.08 -17.08 3.01
N ASP A 64 2.19 -17.45 2.38
CA ASP A 64 2.73 -18.82 2.41
C ASP A 64 3.85 -18.97 3.46
N ALA A 65 4.15 -17.92 4.24
CA ALA A 65 5.21 -17.86 5.25
C ALA A 65 4.60 -17.73 6.66
N PRO A 66 4.52 -18.81 7.46
CA PRO A 66 3.77 -18.83 8.73
C PRO A 66 4.12 -17.71 9.71
N GLU A 67 5.41 -17.38 9.83
CA GLU A 67 5.92 -16.33 10.70
C GLU A 67 5.52 -14.91 10.26
N ARG A 68 5.40 -14.67 8.96
CA ARG A 68 4.90 -13.39 8.41
C ARG A 68 3.38 -13.34 8.46
N LEU A 69 2.71 -14.45 8.13
CA LEU A 69 1.26 -14.57 8.20
C LEU A 69 0.73 -14.35 9.64
N ALA A 70 1.48 -14.78 10.66
CA ALA A 70 1.15 -14.55 12.07
C ALA A 70 1.15 -13.06 12.48
N LYS A 71 1.75 -12.17 11.67
CA LYS A 71 1.76 -10.71 11.89
C LYS A 71 0.49 -10.02 11.37
N ILE A 72 -0.36 -10.74 10.64
CA ILE A 72 -1.65 -10.27 10.14
C ILE A 72 -2.73 -10.68 11.13
N LYS A 73 -3.20 -9.74 11.96
CA LYS A 73 -3.99 -9.99 13.17
C LYS A 73 -5.41 -9.44 13.05
N ASN A 74 -6.34 -10.04 13.80
CA ASN A 74 -7.64 -9.42 14.04
C ASN A 74 -7.43 -8.13 14.87
N LEU A 75 -8.17 -7.06 14.56
CA LEU A 75 -8.04 -5.77 15.25
C LEU A 75 -8.24 -5.83 16.76
N THR A 76 -9.01 -6.77 17.29
CA THR A 76 -9.18 -6.97 18.75
C THR A 76 -7.84 -7.22 19.47
N LEU A 77 -6.87 -7.84 18.81
CA LEU A 77 -5.53 -8.08 19.38
C LEU A 77 -4.68 -6.81 19.51
N PHE A 78 -5.02 -5.74 18.77
CA PHE A 78 -4.31 -4.46 18.85
C PHE A 78 -4.32 -3.91 20.28
N TRP A 79 -5.47 -3.99 20.96
CA TRP A 79 -5.60 -3.47 22.33
C TRP A 79 -4.79 -4.27 23.34
N SER A 80 -4.71 -5.59 23.18
CA SER A 80 -3.84 -6.45 24.00
C SER A 80 -2.35 -6.15 23.76
N ASP A 81 -1.96 -5.96 22.50
CA ASP A 81 -0.57 -5.58 22.16
C ASP A 81 -0.22 -4.18 22.70
N LEU A 82 -1.16 -3.23 22.66
CA LEU A 82 -1.02 -1.89 23.25
C LEU A 82 -0.83 -1.96 24.76
N GLU A 83 -1.69 -2.70 25.47
CA GLU A 83 -1.61 -2.86 26.93
C GLU A 83 -0.29 -3.52 27.36
N ALA A 84 0.14 -4.54 26.60
CA ALA A 84 1.41 -5.24 26.82
C ALA A 84 2.65 -4.42 26.39
N LYS A 85 2.47 -3.23 25.81
CA LYS A 85 3.54 -2.41 25.22
C LYS A 85 4.37 -3.16 24.18
N ASN A 86 3.70 -3.95 23.34
CA ASN A 86 4.27 -4.83 22.33
C ASN A 86 3.75 -4.52 20.92
N LEU A 87 3.36 -3.26 20.66
CA LEU A 87 2.98 -2.83 19.32
C LEU A 87 4.21 -2.86 18.38
N PRO A 88 4.05 -3.30 17.12
CA PRO A 88 5.12 -3.21 16.15
C PRO A 88 5.38 -1.75 15.74
N GLN A 89 6.56 -1.49 15.19
CA GLN A 89 6.97 -0.14 14.77
C GLN A 89 6.21 0.35 13.54
N TRP A 90 5.88 -0.55 12.60
CA TRP A 90 5.01 -0.26 11.48
C TRP A 90 3.68 -1.02 11.62
N ILE A 91 2.58 -0.30 11.50
CA ILE A 91 1.22 -0.82 11.67
C ILE A 91 0.36 -0.39 10.49
N PHE A 92 -0.36 -1.34 9.89
CA PHE A 92 -1.43 -1.07 8.94
C PHE A 92 -2.77 -1.51 9.54
N ILE A 93 -3.72 -0.59 9.68
CA ILE A 93 -5.04 -0.88 10.23
C ILE A 93 -6.09 -0.65 9.15
N THR A 94 -6.95 -1.65 8.95
CA THR A 94 -8.10 -1.54 8.06
C THR A 94 -9.38 -1.77 8.85
N PRO A 95 -10.32 -0.80 8.88
CA PRO A 95 -11.67 -1.02 9.37
C PRO A 95 -12.44 -2.00 8.46
N ASN A 96 -13.57 -2.51 8.94
CA ASN A 96 -14.43 -3.37 8.14
C ASN A 96 -15.25 -2.53 7.14
N MET A 97 -15.95 -3.19 6.21
CA MET A 97 -16.76 -2.54 5.15
C MET A 97 -17.85 -1.58 5.65
N THR A 98 -18.23 -1.65 6.94
CA THR A 98 -19.17 -0.70 7.55
C THR A 98 -18.40 0.50 8.12
N SER A 99 -17.34 0.24 8.86
CA SER A 99 -16.51 1.21 9.57
C SER A 99 -15.58 2.01 8.66
N ASP A 100 -15.21 1.49 7.49
CA ASP A 100 -14.39 2.18 6.48
C ASP A 100 -15.22 3.19 5.65
N GLY A 101 -16.55 3.12 5.75
CA GLY A 101 -17.49 3.97 5.05
C GLY A 101 -17.94 3.45 3.68
N HIS A 102 -17.47 2.28 3.23
CA HIS A 102 -17.80 1.70 1.93
C HIS A 102 -19.29 1.34 1.81
N ASP A 103 -19.80 0.55 2.76
CA ASP A 103 -21.22 0.14 2.80
C ASP A 103 -22.07 1.13 3.63
N THR A 104 -21.47 2.25 4.07
CA THR A 104 -22.14 3.27 4.88
C THR A 104 -21.88 4.71 4.40
N SER A 105 -21.14 5.52 5.17
CA SER A 105 -20.87 6.93 4.87
C SER A 105 -19.61 7.41 5.58
N VAL A 106 -19.06 8.53 5.10
CA VAL A 106 -17.94 9.23 5.73
C VAL A 106 -18.23 9.64 7.19
N THR A 107 -19.50 9.87 7.54
CA THR A 107 -19.91 10.18 8.92
C THR A 107 -19.69 8.99 9.84
N VAL A 108 -20.02 7.78 9.38
CA VAL A 108 -19.80 6.53 10.14
C VAL A 108 -18.30 6.26 10.26
N ALA A 109 -17.56 6.38 9.16
CA ALA A 109 -16.10 6.21 9.17
C ALA A 109 -15.39 7.22 10.09
N GLY A 110 -15.84 8.48 10.08
CA GLY A 110 -15.32 9.51 10.98
C GLY A 110 -15.63 9.24 12.45
N ALA A 111 -16.82 8.74 12.78
CA ALA A 111 -17.18 8.36 14.14
C ALA A 111 -16.35 7.16 14.65
N TRP A 112 -16.16 6.14 13.80
CA TRP A 112 -15.30 5.00 14.11
C TRP A 112 -13.85 5.45 14.32
N THR A 113 -13.31 6.25 13.40
CA THR A 113 -11.93 6.75 13.45
C THR A 113 -11.67 7.55 14.73
N ARG A 114 -12.59 8.43 15.12
CA ARG A 114 -12.48 9.18 16.38
C ARG A 114 -12.52 8.26 17.60
N SER A 115 -13.46 7.32 17.63
CA SER A 115 -13.60 6.38 18.74
C SER A 115 -12.35 5.51 18.91
N PHE A 116 -11.71 5.13 17.80
CA PHE A 116 -10.47 4.36 17.80
C PHE A 116 -9.26 5.21 18.20
N LEU A 117 -9.10 6.42 17.62
CA LEU A 117 -7.89 7.23 17.80
C LEU A 117 -7.88 8.08 19.07
N GLU A 118 -9.01 8.64 19.54
CA GLU A 118 -9.00 9.55 20.69
C GLU A 118 -8.38 8.93 21.96
N PRO A 119 -8.68 7.66 22.33
CA PRO A 119 -7.98 7.00 23.45
C PRO A 119 -6.48 6.82 23.21
N LEU A 120 -6.08 6.59 21.95
CA LEU A 120 -4.67 6.42 21.57
C LEU A 120 -3.89 7.73 21.62
N LEU A 121 -4.52 8.83 21.21
CA LEU A 121 -3.94 10.17 21.30
C LEU A 121 -3.70 10.63 22.74
N ALA A 122 -4.39 10.03 23.71
CA ALA A 122 -4.18 10.25 25.14
C ALA A 122 -3.21 9.25 25.80
N ASN A 123 -2.68 8.28 25.04
CA ASN A 123 -1.81 7.23 25.56
C ASN A 123 -0.33 7.57 25.33
N ASP A 124 0.42 7.83 26.40
CA ASP A 124 1.83 8.23 26.34
C ASP A 124 2.74 7.19 25.66
N TYR A 125 2.47 5.89 25.85
CA TYR A 125 3.24 4.84 25.19
C TYR A 125 3.01 4.85 23.68
N PHE A 126 1.75 4.94 23.25
CA PHE A 126 1.39 4.98 21.84
C PHE A 126 1.86 6.27 21.17
N MET A 127 1.76 7.42 21.83
CA MET A 127 2.09 8.71 21.24
C MET A 127 3.58 9.00 21.17
N LYS A 128 4.41 8.23 21.88
CA LYS A 128 5.85 8.42 21.88
C LYS A 128 6.44 8.16 20.48
N ASP A 129 6.86 9.24 19.82
CA ASP A 129 7.52 9.23 18.50
C ASP A 129 6.70 8.56 17.39
N THR A 130 5.37 8.47 17.56
CA THR A 130 4.48 7.86 16.57
C THR A 130 3.98 8.88 15.56
N LEU A 131 4.05 8.52 14.28
CA LEU A 131 3.38 9.20 13.17
C LEU A 131 2.17 8.37 12.74
N ILE A 132 1.02 9.00 12.66
CA ILE A 132 -0.25 8.38 12.24
C ILE A 132 -0.68 9.06 10.95
N LEU A 133 -0.97 8.26 9.92
CA LEU A 133 -1.67 8.71 8.73
C LEU A 133 -3.10 8.18 8.78
N VAL A 134 -4.08 9.08 8.70
CA VAL A 134 -5.47 8.74 8.42
C VAL A 134 -5.76 9.10 6.97
N THR A 135 -6.13 8.12 6.16
CA THR A 135 -6.42 8.32 4.74
C THR A 135 -7.47 7.32 4.22
N PHE A 136 -7.78 7.39 2.92
CA PHE A 136 -8.67 6.48 2.20
C PHE A 136 -7.91 5.92 1.01
N ASP A 137 -8.26 4.71 0.55
CA ASP A 137 -7.68 4.08 -0.64
C ASP A 137 -8.19 4.71 -1.95
N GLU A 138 -9.45 5.13 -1.97
CA GLU A 138 -10.05 5.75 -3.14
C GLU A 138 -11.21 6.69 -2.81
N ASN A 139 -11.57 7.53 -3.77
CA ASN A 139 -12.88 8.15 -3.80
C ASN A 139 -13.90 7.22 -4.47
N HIS A 140 -15.18 7.38 -4.13
CA HIS A 140 -16.26 6.60 -4.75
C HIS A 140 -16.65 7.10 -6.17
N THR A 141 -16.24 8.32 -6.54
CA THR A 141 -16.72 8.97 -7.78
C THR A 141 -15.71 8.81 -8.89
N TYR A 142 -15.78 7.67 -9.59
CA TYR A 142 -14.93 7.33 -10.73
C TYR A 142 -14.94 8.36 -11.88
N ALA A 143 -15.90 9.29 -11.95
CA ALA A 143 -15.88 10.36 -12.94
C ALA A 143 -15.03 11.58 -12.53
N ARG A 144 -14.36 11.52 -11.38
CA ARG A 144 -13.52 12.60 -10.82
C ARG A 144 -12.12 12.09 -10.52
N PRO A 145 -11.09 12.95 -10.53
CA PRO A 145 -9.79 12.59 -10.04
C PRO A 145 -9.85 12.03 -8.63
N ASN A 146 -9.20 10.89 -8.43
CA ASN A 146 -8.99 10.24 -7.15
C ASN A 146 -8.10 11.13 -6.29
N ARG A 147 -8.76 11.87 -5.41
CA ARG A 147 -8.15 12.74 -4.42
C ARG A 147 -8.79 12.44 -3.09
N VAL A 148 -8.01 11.78 -2.24
CA VAL A 148 -8.41 11.35 -0.90
C VAL A 148 -7.88 12.31 0.15
N VAL A 149 -8.50 12.29 1.33
CA VAL A 149 -8.01 13.06 2.48
C VAL A 149 -6.79 12.35 3.08
N GLY A 150 -5.80 13.12 3.53
CA GLY A 150 -4.67 12.64 4.33
C GLY A 150 -4.52 13.53 5.55
N ILE A 151 -4.53 12.94 6.74
CA ILE A 151 -4.36 13.66 8.01
C ILE A 151 -3.18 13.03 8.75
N LEU A 152 -2.17 13.84 9.06
CA LEU A 152 -1.02 13.43 9.86
C LEU A 152 -1.25 13.82 11.32
N LEU A 153 -1.20 12.82 12.20
CA LEU A 153 -1.37 12.95 13.65
C LEU A 153 -0.22 12.24 14.38
N GLY A 154 -0.20 12.32 15.71
CA GLY A 154 0.76 11.60 16.54
C GLY A 154 1.86 12.48 17.13
N GLY A 155 2.60 11.95 18.11
CA GLY A 155 3.64 12.71 18.83
C GLY A 155 4.88 13.01 17.98
N ALA A 156 5.07 12.33 16.85
CA ALA A 156 6.13 12.65 15.90
C ALA A 156 5.86 13.93 15.08
N VAL A 157 4.61 14.41 15.04
CA VAL A 157 4.24 15.61 14.30
C VAL A 157 4.69 16.86 15.08
N PRO A 158 5.62 17.68 14.56
CA PRO A 158 6.11 18.85 15.28
C PRO A 158 5.01 19.87 15.59
N GLY A 159 5.04 20.45 16.79
CA GLY A 159 4.05 21.46 17.21
C GLY A 159 3.95 22.67 16.27
N SER A 160 5.04 23.01 15.56
CA SER A 160 5.08 24.12 14.59
C SER A 160 4.21 23.92 13.35
N VAL A 161 3.76 22.69 13.07
CA VAL A 161 2.92 22.36 11.91
C VAL A 161 1.52 21.87 12.30
N HIS A 162 1.16 21.92 13.59
CA HIS A 162 -0.18 21.55 14.04
C HIS A 162 -1.24 22.51 13.47
N GLY A 163 -2.33 21.95 12.94
CA GLY A 163 -3.42 22.73 12.33
C GLY A 163 -3.06 23.38 10.98
N THR A 164 -1.91 23.05 10.40
CA THR A 164 -1.50 23.53 9.07
C THR A 164 -1.93 22.57 7.96
N THR A 165 -1.78 23.01 6.71
CA THR A 165 -2.02 22.19 5.52
C THR A 165 -0.75 22.09 4.68
N ASP A 166 -0.59 20.95 4.01
CA ASP A 166 0.47 20.70 3.05
C ASP A 166 -0.14 20.56 1.64
N SER A 167 0.36 21.34 0.69
CA SER A 167 -0.11 21.38 -0.70
C SER A 167 0.83 20.66 -1.67
N ASN A 168 1.87 19.98 -1.18
CA ASN A 168 2.71 19.12 -2.00
C ASN A 168 1.90 17.96 -2.59
N TYR A 169 2.41 17.41 -3.69
CA TYR A 169 1.81 16.25 -4.33
C TYR A 169 2.23 14.97 -3.61
N TYR A 170 1.24 14.16 -3.25
CA TYR A 170 1.42 12.84 -2.67
C TYR A 170 0.45 11.86 -3.33
N ASP A 171 0.89 10.62 -3.42
CA ASP A 171 0.13 9.44 -3.83
C ASP A 171 0.33 8.32 -2.78
N HIS A 172 -0.30 7.15 -2.95
CA HIS A 172 -0.10 6.05 -2.00
C HIS A 172 1.33 5.51 -1.96
N TYR A 173 2.13 5.70 -3.02
CA TYR A 173 3.55 5.33 -2.99
C TYR A 173 4.36 6.26 -2.07
N SER A 174 3.86 7.46 -1.81
CA SER A 174 4.45 8.42 -0.86
C SER A 174 4.44 7.89 0.58
N GLU A 175 3.51 7.00 0.92
CA GLU A 175 3.49 6.30 2.21
C GLU A 175 4.73 5.39 2.35
N ILE A 176 4.98 4.55 1.33
CA ILE A 176 6.15 3.65 1.28
C ILE A 176 7.44 4.46 1.25
N ALA A 177 7.55 5.47 0.39
CA ALA A 177 8.73 6.32 0.31
C ALA A 177 9.05 7.01 1.66
N THR A 178 8.01 7.41 2.40
CA THR A 178 8.14 8.00 3.73
C THR A 178 8.63 7.00 4.76
N ILE A 179 8.11 5.76 4.75
CA ILE A 179 8.59 4.66 5.60
C ILE A 179 10.05 4.35 5.32
N GLU A 180 10.41 4.26 4.04
CA GLU A 180 11.77 4.03 3.60
C GLU A 180 12.71 5.14 4.07
N ALA A 181 12.26 6.41 4.04
CA ALA A 181 13.09 7.54 4.43
C ALA A 181 13.27 7.60 5.94
N ASN A 182 12.21 7.30 6.70
CA ASN A 182 12.20 7.35 8.15
C ASN A 182 13.21 6.38 8.79
N TRP A 183 13.39 5.18 8.21
CA TRP A 183 14.29 4.15 8.74
C TRP A 183 15.53 3.89 7.88
N ASP A 184 15.80 4.75 6.88
CA ASP A 184 16.91 4.56 5.93
C ASP A 184 16.87 3.14 5.32
N LEU A 185 15.70 2.75 4.82
CA LEU A 185 15.51 1.48 4.14
C LEU A 185 15.98 1.58 2.69
N HIS A 186 16.18 0.42 2.08
CA HIS A 186 16.22 0.30 0.63
C HIS A 186 14.87 0.63 -0.02
N THR A 187 14.86 0.70 -1.35
CA THR A 187 13.63 0.88 -2.14
C THR A 187 13.20 -0.43 -2.80
N LEU A 188 11.95 -0.50 -3.27
CA LEU A 188 11.45 -1.61 -4.10
C LEU A 188 11.85 -1.48 -5.58
N GLY A 189 12.42 -0.33 -6.00
CA GLY A 189 12.78 -0.06 -7.39
C GLY A 189 11.57 0.11 -8.30
N ARG A 190 10.44 0.57 -7.74
CA ARG A 190 9.17 0.80 -8.44
C ARG A 190 8.77 2.29 -8.26
N TYR A 191 7.47 2.57 -8.19
CA TYR A 191 6.95 3.94 -8.06
C TYR A 191 7.27 4.58 -6.69
N ASP A 192 7.64 3.79 -5.68
CA ASP A 192 8.20 4.26 -4.40
C ASP A 192 9.41 5.17 -4.58
N VAL A 193 10.31 4.88 -5.53
CA VAL A 193 11.49 5.72 -5.82
C VAL A 193 11.09 7.12 -6.29
N GLY A 194 10.03 7.17 -7.10
CA GLY A 194 9.50 8.37 -7.72
C GLY A 194 8.57 9.18 -6.83
N ALA A 195 8.05 8.59 -5.76
CA ALA A 195 7.11 9.27 -4.88
C ALA A 195 7.78 10.37 -4.04
N ASN A 196 6.97 11.28 -3.51
CA ASN A 196 7.42 12.28 -2.55
C ASN A 196 7.39 11.70 -1.14
N VAL A 197 8.36 12.08 -0.31
CA VAL A 197 8.30 11.83 1.13
C VAL A 197 7.47 12.93 1.78
N PHE A 198 6.63 12.59 2.77
CA PHE A 198 5.86 13.59 3.52
C PHE A 198 6.80 14.66 4.08
N SER A 199 6.45 15.94 3.84
CA SER A 199 7.33 17.08 4.10
C SER A 199 7.93 17.10 5.51
N LEU A 200 7.20 16.66 6.53
CA LEU A 200 7.69 16.59 7.91
C LEU A 200 8.84 15.58 8.10
N VAL A 201 8.84 14.49 7.33
CA VAL A 201 9.91 13.48 7.30
C VAL A 201 10.99 13.95 6.36
N ALA A 202 10.61 14.41 5.16
CA ALA A 202 11.53 14.92 4.15
C ALA A 202 12.43 16.00 4.73
N ASN A 203 11.92 16.96 5.50
CA ASN A 203 12.73 18.02 6.14
C ASN A 203 13.83 17.50 7.09
N LYS A 204 13.76 16.24 7.53
CA LYS A 204 14.74 15.61 8.43
C LYS A 204 15.64 14.62 7.71
N THR A 205 15.12 13.93 6.71
CA THR A 205 15.80 12.80 6.04
C THR A 205 16.29 13.16 4.64
N GLU A 206 15.70 14.18 4.03
CA GLU A 206 15.91 14.58 2.64
C GLU A 206 15.96 16.12 2.51
N GLY A 207 16.19 16.61 1.30
CA GLY A 207 16.35 18.05 1.06
C GLY A 207 15.14 18.74 0.43
N VAL A 208 14.41 18.07 -0.48
CA VAL A 208 13.45 18.75 -1.36
C VAL A 208 12.28 17.83 -1.75
N VAL A 209 11.06 18.28 -1.46
CA VAL A 209 9.82 17.70 -2.01
C VAL A 209 9.63 18.17 -3.46
N ARG A 210 9.44 17.24 -4.39
CA ARG A 210 9.31 17.56 -5.82
C ARG A 210 7.94 18.14 -6.13
N LYS A 211 7.89 19.05 -7.11
CA LYS A 211 6.63 19.59 -7.64
C LYS A 211 6.14 18.75 -8.79
N HIS A 212 4.89 18.30 -8.73
CA HIS A 212 4.23 17.68 -9.86
C HIS A 212 3.92 18.77 -10.92
N PRO A 213 4.30 18.56 -12.20
CA PRO A 213 4.24 19.63 -13.20
C PRO A 213 2.82 20.00 -13.62
N ASN A 214 1.89 19.03 -13.66
CA ASN A 214 0.48 19.29 -13.97
C ASN A 214 -0.43 18.15 -13.45
N LEU A 215 -1.43 18.47 -12.63
CA LEU A 215 -2.42 17.49 -12.16
C LEU A 215 -3.67 17.41 -13.06
N ASP A 216 -3.82 18.35 -14.00
CA ASP A 216 -4.96 18.36 -14.92
C ASP A 216 -4.94 17.11 -15.81
N GLY A 217 -6.01 16.30 -15.72
CA GLY A 217 -6.15 15.05 -16.47
C GLY A 217 -5.49 13.82 -15.83
N VAL A 218 -4.91 13.95 -14.64
CA VAL A 218 -4.42 12.82 -13.84
C VAL A 218 -5.53 12.36 -12.92
N ASP A 219 -6.38 11.45 -13.41
CA ASP A 219 -7.53 11.02 -12.62
C ASP A 219 -7.18 9.96 -11.57
N LEU A 220 -6.36 8.93 -11.88
CA LEU A 220 -6.01 7.84 -10.93
C LEU A 220 -7.22 7.17 -10.23
N ASN A 221 -8.39 7.29 -10.84
CA ASN A 221 -9.68 6.71 -10.45
C ASN A 221 -9.85 5.26 -10.93
N GLU A 222 -9.04 4.83 -11.89
CA GLU A 222 -9.04 3.48 -12.43
C GLU A 222 -7.62 2.95 -12.54
N SER A 223 -7.47 1.67 -12.18
CA SER A 223 -6.24 0.93 -12.43
C SER A 223 -6.17 0.50 -13.90
N TYR A 224 -5.01 0.69 -14.55
CA TYR A 224 -4.75 0.04 -15.83
C TYR A 224 -4.64 -1.49 -15.66
N PRO A 225 -4.88 -2.29 -16.71
CA PRO A 225 -4.81 -3.74 -16.61
C PRO A 225 -3.46 -4.23 -16.09
N GLY A 226 -3.51 -5.06 -15.05
CA GLY A 226 -2.36 -5.73 -14.44
C GLY A 226 -2.64 -7.22 -14.22
N ILE A 227 -1.85 -7.87 -13.37
CA ILE A 227 -1.96 -9.32 -13.10
C ILE A 227 -3.30 -9.74 -12.46
N PHE A 228 -4.02 -8.80 -11.85
CA PHE A 228 -5.33 -9.04 -11.21
C PHE A 228 -6.51 -8.71 -12.12
N HIS A 229 -6.27 -8.13 -13.28
CA HIS A 229 -7.35 -7.66 -14.13
C HIS A 229 -7.99 -8.86 -14.88
N SER A 230 -9.31 -9.04 -14.73
CA SER A 230 -10.02 -10.26 -15.13
C SER A 230 -10.21 -10.44 -16.66
N LYS A 231 -10.16 -9.37 -17.45
CA LYS A 231 -10.44 -9.42 -18.91
C LYS A 231 -9.25 -9.15 -19.82
N LYS A 232 -8.25 -8.45 -19.30
CA LYS A 232 -7.05 -7.98 -19.99
C LYS A 232 -5.91 -8.27 -19.04
N TRP A 233 -4.89 -8.96 -19.52
CA TRP A 233 -3.74 -9.33 -18.73
C TRP A 233 -2.54 -8.44 -19.08
N ALA A 234 -1.78 -8.06 -18.06
CA ALA A 234 -0.43 -7.51 -18.21
C ALA A 234 0.47 -8.14 -17.14
N PRO A 235 1.77 -8.36 -17.43
CA PRO A 235 2.69 -8.91 -16.44
C PRO A 235 2.91 -7.91 -15.30
N GLN A 236 3.33 -8.41 -14.14
CA GLN A 236 3.84 -7.53 -13.08
C GLN A 236 5.10 -6.84 -13.64
N PRO A 237 5.17 -5.49 -13.68
CA PRO A 237 6.31 -4.82 -14.27
C PRO A 237 7.61 -5.14 -13.52
N VAL A 238 8.71 -5.26 -14.26
CA VAL A 238 10.02 -5.55 -13.69
C VAL A 238 10.54 -4.30 -12.95
N PRO A 239 10.95 -4.39 -11.66
CA PRO A 239 11.60 -3.28 -10.96
C PRO A 239 12.84 -2.78 -11.69
N ASN A 240 13.08 -1.48 -11.62
CA ASN A 240 14.34 -0.91 -12.08
C ASN A 240 15.36 -0.98 -10.94
N THR A 241 16.25 -1.96 -11.03
CA THR A 241 17.26 -2.28 -10.00
C THR A 241 18.42 -1.29 -9.94
N SER A 242 18.52 -0.39 -10.93
CA SER A 242 19.54 0.65 -10.98
C SER A 242 19.11 1.97 -10.33
N LEU A 243 17.84 2.09 -9.95
CA LEU A 243 17.33 3.31 -9.32
C LEU A 243 18.00 3.56 -7.96
N ASN A 244 18.26 4.83 -7.71
CA ASN A 244 18.74 5.35 -6.45
C ASN A 244 18.02 6.67 -6.17
N THR A 245 17.48 6.83 -4.96
CA THR A 245 16.86 8.09 -4.54
C THR A 245 17.44 8.50 -3.20
N ASN A 246 18.01 9.71 -3.14
CA ASN A 246 18.63 10.27 -1.94
C ASN A 246 19.63 9.30 -1.26
N GLY A 247 20.42 8.57 -2.05
CA GLY A 247 21.41 7.61 -1.55
C GLY A 247 20.86 6.20 -1.30
N ARG A 248 19.54 6.01 -1.26
CA ARG A 248 18.90 4.71 -1.03
C ARG A 248 18.89 3.89 -2.32
N SER A 249 19.55 2.73 -2.28
CA SER A 249 19.53 1.76 -3.38
C SER A 249 18.31 0.85 -3.31
N VAL A 250 18.01 0.19 -4.42
CA VAL A 250 17.04 -0.92 -4.44
C VAL A 250 17.49 -2.07 -3.53
N LEU A 251 16.53 -2.74 -2.88
CA LEU A 251 16.77 -3.85 -1.96
C LEU A 251 17.63 -4.94 -2.62
N PRO A 252 18.72 -5.41 -2.00
CA PRO A 252 19.59 -6.44 -2.60
C PRO A 252 18.85 -7.72 -3.02
N GLY A 253 17.80 -8.12 -2.29
CA GLY A 253 16.95 -9.25 -2.67
C GLY A 253 16.17 -9.02 -3.98
N VAL A 254 15.72 -7.78 -4.23
CA VAL A 254 15.09 -7.38 -5.50
C VAL A 254 16.14 -7.38 -6.61
N VAL A 255 17.33 -6.81 -6.38
CA VAL A 255 18.44 -6.81 -7.35
C VAL A 255 18.84 -8.23 -7.73
N LYS A 256 18.97 -9.14 -6.76
CA LYS A 256 19.28 -10.56 -7.01
C LYS A 256 18.23 -11.26 -7.87
N THR A 257 16.95 -10.91 -7.67
CA THR A 257 15.83 -11.57 -8.37
C THR A 257 15.61 -10.99 -9.77
N TRP A 258 15.76 -9.67 -9.93
CA TRP A 258 15.32 -8.92 -11.10
C TRP A 258 16.45 -8.24 -11.87
N GLY A 259 17.69 -8.27 -11.39
CA GLY A 259 18.80 -7.46 -11.91
C GLY A 259 19.49 -7.98 -13.18
N SER A 260 19.01 -9.06 -13.82
CA SER A 260 19.58 -9.51 -15.08
C SER A 260 19.35 -8.49 -16.20
N ASP A 261 20.30 -8.39 -17.14
CA ASP A 261 20.19 -7.47 -18.29
C ASP A 261 18.88 -7.66 -19.09
N GLU A 262 18.40 -8.89 -19.19
CA GLU A 262 17.13 -9.21 -19.87
C GLU A 262 15.92 -8.64 -19.13
N ASN A 263 15.90 -8.77 -17.80
CA ASN A 263 14.84 -8.21 -16.96
C ASN A 263 14.86 -6.67 -17.00
N GLN A 264 16.05 -6.07 -16.88
CA GLN A 264 16.17 -4.61 -16.83
C GLN A 264 15.80 -3.94 -18.16
N LYS A 265 15.88 -4.64 -19.30
CA LYS A 265 15.32 -4.16 -20.58
C LYS A 265 13.78 -4.06 -20.60
N GLN A 266 13.10 -4.68 -19.63
CA GLN A 266 11.63 -4.74 -19.55
C GLN A 266 11.05 -3.77 -18.51
N THR A 267 11.90 -3.04 -17.76
CA THR A 267 11.40 -2.13 -16.73
C THR A 267 10.65 -0.95 -17.34
N VAL A 268 9.63 -0.48 -16.62
CA VAL A 268 8.84 0.72 -16.95
C VAL A 268 9.06 1.84 -15.94
N TYR A 269 9.88 1.60 -14.92
CA TYR A 269 10.10 2.53 -13.81
C TYR A 269 11.31 3.42 -14.11
N GLY A 270 11.06 4.72 -14.29
CA GLY A 270 12.10 5.73 -14.50
C GLY A 270 12.53 6.49 -13.24
N GLY A 271 11.82 6.31 -12.12
CA GLY A 271 11.98 7.15 -10.92
C GLY A 271 11.22 8.49 -11.01
N ASP A 272 10.28 8.57 -11.96
CA ASP A 272 9.43 9.74 -12.22
C ASP A 272 8.40 9.93 -11.09
N LEU A 273 8.04 11.18 -10.83
CA LEU A 273 7.00 11.52 -9.84
C LEU A 273 5.60 11.20 -10.36
N GLU A 274 5.42 11.29 -11.68
CA GLU A 274 4.18 10.99 -12.36
C GLU A 274 3.97 9.48 -12.47
N ILE A 275 2.88 8.98 -11.90
CA ILE A 275 2.51 7.57 -12.05
C ILE A 275 1.53 7.38 -13.22
N PRO A 276 1.59 6.23 -13.93
CA PRO A 276 0.66 5.94 -15.00
C PRO A 276 -0.79 5.81 -14.51
N SER A 277 -1.74 6.15 -15.38
CA SER A 277 -3.18 6.03 -15.13
C SER A 277 -3.83 5.02 -16.09
N ALA A 278 -5.11 4.68 -15.89
CA ALA A 278 -5.85 3.87 -16.88
C ALA A 278 -5.87 4.49 -18.28
N ALA A 279 -5.96 5.82 -18.38
CA ALA A 279 -5.98 6.56 -19.64
C ALA A 279 -4.58 6.67 -20.29
N ASN A 280 -3.53 6.68 -19.48
CA ASN A 280 -2.13 6.71 -19.92
C ASN A 280 -1.33 5.59 -19.23
N PRO A 281 -1.53 4.32 -19.62
CA PRO A 281 -0.85 3.19 -19.00
C PRO A 281 0.64 3.18 -19.33
N PRO A 282 1.48 2.49 -18.53
CA PRO A 282 2.90 2.39 -18.83
C PRO A 282 3.11 1.67 -20.16
N LYS A 283 4.06 2.17 -20.94
CA LYS A 283 4.45 1.53 -22.21
C LYS A 283 5.46 0.43 -21.91
N TYR A 284 4.99 -0.81 -21.93
CA TYR A 284 5.86 -1.97 -21.79
C TYR A 284 6.80 -2.08 -23.00
N PRO A 285 8.10 -2.34 -22.78
CA PRO A 285 9.03 -2.67 -23.85
C PRO A 285 8.49 -3.85 -24.67
N GLN A 286 8.52 -3.77 -26.00
CA GLN A 286 8.01 -4.87 -26.83
C GLN A 286 8.87 -6.11 -26.60
N LEU A 287 8.28 -7.17 -26.06
CA LEU A 287 8.92 -8.48 -26.01
C LEU A 287 9.24 -8.91 -27.45
N PRO A 288 10.47 -9.35 -27.76
CA PRO A 288 10.73 -9.97 -29.05
C PRO A 288 9.77 -11.15 -29.19
N ARG A 289 8.99 -11.17 -30.28
CA ARG A 289 8.11 -12.30 -30.62
C ARG A 289 8.97 -13.55 -30.84
N CYS A 290 9.25 -14.30 -29.77
CA CYS A 290 9.75 -15.67 -29.85
C CYS A 290 8.64 -16.62 -29.39
N ALA A 291 8.38 -17.59 -30.25
CA ALA A 291 7.21 -18.45 -30.29
C ALA A 291 7.15 -19.44 -29.12
N LEU A 292 5.97 -19.53 -28.48
CA LEU A 292 5.34 -20.83 -28.26
C LEU A 292 3.82 -20.66 -28.24
N LEU A 293 3.22 -20.99 -29.39
CA LEU A 293 1.81 -21.23 -29.54
C LEU A 293 1.49 -22.54 -28.79
N VAL A 294 0.83 -22.45 -27.64
CA VAL A 294 0.03 -23.56 -27.12
C VAL A 294 -1.42 -23.11 -27.15
N LEU A 295 -2.15 -23.68 -28.12
CA LEU A 295 -3.60 -23.64 -28.19
C LEU A 295 -4.19 -24.07 -26.84
N MET A 296 -5.14 -23.29 -26.32
CA MET A 296 -6.33 -23.88 -25.73
C MET A 296 -7.57 -23.18 -26.27
N LEU A 297 -8.51 -24.04 -26.67
CA LEU A 297 -9.74 -23.76 -27.37
C LEU A 297 -10.75 -22.98 -26.50
N THR A 298 -11.60 -22.28 -27.23
CA THR A 298 -12.80 -21.51 -26.89
C THR A 298 -13.67 -22.04 -25.75
N GLY A 299 -14.18 -21.12 -24.93
CA GLY A 299 -15.31 -21.31 -24.02
C GLY A 299 -15.86 -19.98 -23.51
N LEU A 300 -16.79 -19.40 -24.25
CA LEU A 300 -17.56 -18.19 -23.94
C LEU A 300 -18.41 -18.42 -22.67
N TRP A 301 -18.28 -17.61 -21.61
CA TRP A 301 -19.38 -17.34 -20.66
C TRP A 301 -19.29 -15.89 -20.15
N LEU A 302 -20.38 -15.16 -20.39
CA LEU A 302 -20.63 -13.78 -20.00
C LEU A 302 -21.35 -13.80 -18.64
N CYS A 303 -20.81 -13.16 -17.60
CA CYS A 303 -21.59 -12.73 -16.43
C CYS A 303 -20.87 -11.60 -15.68
N LEU A 304 -21.66 -10.79 -14.99
CA LEU A 304 -21.54 -9.35 -14.72
C LEU A 304 -20.52 -8.93 -13.65
N LYS A 305 -20.21 -7.61 -13.63
CA LYS A 305 -19.65 -6.82 -12.50
C LYS A 305 -20.35 -7.21 -11.17
N SER A 306 -19.77 -7.10 -9.99
CA SER A 306 -18.73 -6.24 -9.42
C SER A 306 -17.69 -7.05 -8.65
#